data_AF-A0A8E2DYV5-F1
#
_entry.id   AF-A0A8E2DYV5-F1
#
_cell.length_a   1.000
_cell.length_b   1.000
_cell.length_c   1.000
_cell.angle_alpha   90.00
_cell.angle_beta   90.00
_cell.angle_gamma   90.00
#
_symmetry.space_group_name_H-M   'P 1'
#
loop_
_entity.id
_entity.type
_entity.pdbx_description
1 polymer ?
#
loop_
_entity_poly.entity_id
_entity_poly.type
_entity_poly.pdbx_seq_one_letter_code
_entity_poly.pdbx_strand_id
1 'polypeptide(L)' 'RRLEEYRAPSWSWASIYGNVDFIFNVEPPAEYRAEIIYCAVQQAGLDPFGQVSGGELIIREHMKQAPQMR' A
#
# COMPACT_ATOMS: atom_id res chain seq x y z
N ARG A 1 -26.07 10.29 14.56
CA ARG A 1 -24.71 10.83 14.79
C ARG A 1 -23.90 10.55 13.53
N ARG A 2 -23.63 11.57 12.71
CA ARG A 2 -22.71 11.46 11.56
C ARG A 2 -21.30 11.57 12.13
N LEU A 3 -20.44 10.58 11.92
CA LEU A 3 -19.03 10.69 12.28
C LEU A 3 -18.45 11.81 11.41
N GLU A 4 -17.94 12.88 12.03
CA GLU A 4 -17.56 14.08 11.27
C GLU A 4 -16.37 13.86 10.33
N GLU A 5 -15.54 12.83 10.55
CA GLU A 5 -14.55 12.38 9.56
C GLU A 5 -14.27 10.88 9.71
N TYR A 6 -14.83 10.04 8.83
CA TYR A 6 -14.33 8.67 8.70
C TYR A 6 -12.96 8.71 8.03
N ARG A 7 -11.94 8.19 8.72
CA ARG A 7 -10.59 8.01 8.18
C ARG A 7 -10.32 6.52 8.03
N ALA A 8 -9.77 6.14 6.88
CA ALA A 8 -9.22 4.80 6.75
C ALA A 8 -8.05 4.65 7.75
N PRO A 9 -7.94 3.49 8.42
CA PRO A 9 -6.86 3.27 9.37
C PRO A 9 -5.49 3.34 8.68
N SER A 10 -4.43 3.71 9.39
CA SER A 10 -3.10 4.02 8.83
C SER A 10 -2.43 2.88 8.04
N TRP A 11 -2.95 1.67 8.13
CA TRP A 11 -2.52 0.49 7.38
C TRP A 11 -3.32 0.25 6.10
N SER A 12 -4.37 1.04 5.85
CA SER A 12 -5.14 0.99 4.62
C SER A 12 -4.45 1.78 3.52
N TRP A 13 -4.46 1.27 2.29
CA TRP A 13 -4.00 1.99 1.11
C TRP A 13 -4.77 3.33 0.92
N ALA A 14 -6.01 3.42 1.40
CA ALA A 14 -6.83 4.63 1.37
C ALA A 14 -6.56 5.61 2.53
N SER A 15 -5.52 5.40 3.35
CA SER A 15 -5.17 6.29 4.47
C SER A 15 -4.26 7.45 4.07
N ILE A 16 -3.81 7.50 2.82
CA ILE A 16 -2.97 8.55 2.27
C ILE A 16 -3.81 9.80 1.99
N TYR A 17 -3.39 10.94 2.54
CA TYR A 17 -3.96 12.25 2.17
C TYR A 17 -3.30 12.72 0.87
N GLY A 18 -4.09 12.74 -0.20
CA GLY A 18 -3.65 13.23 -1.50
C GLY A 18 -4.84 13.38 -2.45
N ASN A 19 -4.64 14.13 -3.53
CA ASN A 19 -5.62 14.20 -4.59
C ASN A 19 -5.63 12.85 -5.34
N VAL A 20 -6.83 12.31 -5.57
CA VAL A 20 -7.01 11.18 -6.49
C VAL A 20 -7.24 11.77 -7.87
N ASP A 21 -6.18 11.86 -8.66
CA ASP A 21 -6.27 12.28 -10.05
C ASP A 21 -6.75 11.09 -10.89
N PHE A 22 -8.02 11.09 -11.28
CA PHE A 22 -8.54 10.14 -12.26
C PHE A 22 -8.06 10.55 -13.65
N ILE A 23 -6.94 10.00 -14.09
CA ILE A 23 -6.42 10.23 -15.44
C ILE A 23 -7.21 9.32 -16.39
N PHE A 24 -8.25 9.87 -17.02
CA PHE A 24 -9.06 9.17 -18.05
C PHE A 24 -8.39 9.09 -19.43
N ASN A 25 -7.12 9.44 -19.55
CA ASN A 25 -6.36 9.24 -20.78
C ASN A 25 -5.96 7.77 -20.88
N VAL A 26 -5.96 7.21 -22.10
CA VAL A 26 -5.44 5.87 -22.39
C VAL A 26 -4.03 5.79 -21.82
N GLU A 27 -3.88 5.19 -20.63
CA GLU A 27 -2.61 5.20 -19.94
C GLU A 27 -1.59 4.49 -20.84
N PRO A 28 -0.37 5.04 -21.00
CA PRO A 28 0.73 4.21 -21.49
C PRO A 28 0.80 2.96 -20.60
N PRO A 29 1.21 1.80 -21.13
CA PRO A 29 1.24 0.57 -20.35
C PRO A 29 1.97 0.81 -19.03
N ALA A 30 1.31 0.47 -17.92
CA ALA A 30 1.82 0.73 -16.58
C ALA A 30 3.25 0.20 -16.45
N GLU A 31 4.19 1.07 -16.08
CA GLU A 31 5.58 0.67 -15.82
C GLU A 31 5.65 0.14 -14.39
N TYR A 32 5.72 -1.18 -14.24
CA TYR A 32 5.93 -1.80 -12.94
C TYR A 32 7.28 -1.36 -12.36
N ARG A 33 7.25 -0.58 -11.28
CA ARG A 33 8.46 -0.03 -10.62
C ARG A 33 9.14 -1.03 -9.67
N ALA A 34 8.35 -1.90 -9.05
CA ALA A 34 8.82 -2.85 -8.05
C ALA A 34 8.21 -4.24 -8.30
N GLU A 35 8.96 -5.26 -7.91
CA GLU A 35 8.59 -6.67 -7.99
C GLU A 35 8.36 -7.22 -6.58
N ILE A 36 7.24 -7.90 -6.35
CA ILE A 36 6.99 -8.63 -5.11
C ILE A 36 7.77 -9.94 -5.18
N ILE A 37 8.78 -10.09 -4.32
CA ILE A 37 9.56 -11.33 -4.20
C ILE A 37 8.83 -12.32 -3.29
N TYR A 38 8.28 -11.82 -2.18
CA TYR A 38 7.62 -12.63 -1.17
C TYR A 38 6.56 -11.83 -0.43
N CYS A 39 5.45 -12.49 -0.13
CA CYS A 39 4.37 -11.93 0.66
C CYS A 39 3.75 -13.04 1.52
N ALA A 40 3.67 -12.81 2.82
CA ALA A 40 3.02 -13.70 3.75
C ALA A 40 2.30 -12.92 4.85
N VAL A 41 1.24 -13.53 5.38
CA VAL A 41 0.47 -13.02 6.51
C VAL A 41 0.42 -14.06 7.60
N GLN A 42 0.44 -13.60 8.85
CA GLN A 42 0.23 -14.44 10.02
C GLN A 42 -1.18 -14.17 10.56
N GLN A 43 -2.02 -15.20 10.58
CA GLN A 43 -3.39 -15.11 11.09
C GLN A 43 -3.38 -15.11 12.62
N ALA A 44 -4.30 -14.37 13.24
CA ALA A 44 -4.51 -14.37 14.68
C ALA A 44 -5.33 -15.58 15.17
N GLY A 45 -5.98 -16.30 14.25
CA GLY A 45 -6.82 -17.47 14.55
C GLY A 45 -6.95 -18.38 13.33
N LEU A 46 -7.87 -19.34 13.40
CA LEU A 46 -8.08 -20.36 12.36
C LEU A 46 -9.01 -19.91 11.23
N ASP A 47 -9.68 -18.77 11.39
CA ASP A 47 -10.54 -18.23 10.35
C ASP A 47 -9.67 -17.72 9.18
N PRO A 48 -9.77 -18.32 7.98
CA PRO A 48 -8.94 -17.94 6.83
C PRO A 48 -9.21 -16.51 6.35
N PHE A 49 -10.34 -15.91 6.75
CA PHE A 49 -10.70 -14.51 6.46
C PHE A 49 -10.69 -13.63 7.72
N GLY A 50 -10.19 -14.16 8.83
CA GLY A 50 -10.16 -13.50 10.13
C GLY A 50 -9.05 -12.46 10.28
N GLN A 51 -8.85 -12.02 11.51
CA GLN A 51 -7.86 -11.00 11.84
C GLN A 51 -6.43 -11.47 11.56
N VAL A 52 -5.61 -10.58 10.99
CA VAL A 52 -4.17 -10.76 10.80
C VAL A 52 -3.43 -10.18 12.01
N SER A 53 -2.45 -10.91 12.54
CA SER A 53 -1.60 -10.49 13.65
C SER A 53 -0.25 -9.92 13.19
N GLY A 54 0.19 -10.25 11.98
CA GLY A 54 1.43 -9.77 11.39
C GLY A 54 1.61 -10.22 9.96
N GLY A 55 2.74 -9.89 9.35
CA GLY A 55 3.06 -10.29 7.99
C GLY A 55 4.44 -9.82 7.54
N GLU A 56 4.85 -10.31 6.39
CA GLU A 56 6.13 -10.00 5.76
C GLU A 56 5.90 -9.70 4.28
N LEU A 57 6.54 -8.63 3.80
CA LEU A 57 6.55 -8.25 2.39
C LEU A 57 8.00 -7.94 1.98
N ILE A 58 8.50 -8.69 1.00
CA ILE A 58 9.82 -8.46 0.41
C ILE A 58 9.61 -7.98 -1.02
N ILE A 59 10.13 -6.79 -1.33
CA ILE A 59 10.06 -6.19 -2.65
C ILE A 59 11.47 -5.92 -3.21
N ARG A 60 11.60 -6.01 -4.53
CA ARG A 60 12.78 -5.58 -5.29
C ARG A 60 12.41 -4.33 -6.07
N GLU A 61 13.24 -3.29 -5.99
CA GLU A 61 13.03 -2.02 -6.68
C GLU A 61 14.39 -1.43 -7.08
N HIS A 62 14.41 -0.63 -8.15
CA HIS A 62 15.61 0.11 -8.57
C HIS A 62 15.73 1.44 -7.80
N MET A 63 16.25 1.37 -6.58
CA MET A 63 16.35 2.57 -5.75
C MET A 63 17.25 3.63 -6.40
N LYS A 64 16.70 4.83 -6.57
CA LYS A 64 17.51 6.02 -6.84
C LYS A 64 18.09 6.53 -5.54
N GLN A 65 19.36 6.91 -5.57
CA GLN A 65 20.04 7.51 -4.42
C GLN A 65 19.27 8.74 -3.96
N ALA A 66 18.96 8.81 -2.66
CA ALA A 66 18.35 10.00 -2.09
C ALA A 66 19.35 11.18 -2.22
N PRO A 67 18.90 12.37 -2.65
CA PRO A 67 19.77 13.54 -2.70
C PRO A 67 20.33 13.80 -1.30
N GLN A 68 21.66 13.88 -1.19
CA GLN A 68 22.30 14.29 0.05
C GLN A 68 21.87 15.73 0.38
N MET A 69 21.17 15.90 1.50
CA MET A 69 20.96 17.22 2.08
C MET A 69 22.33 17.78 2.49
N ARG A 70 22.70 18.93 1.92
CA ARG A 70 23.82 19.76 2.38
C ARG A 70 23.37 20.67 3.51
#